data_AF-A0A2V6U308-F1
#
_entry.id   AF-A0A2V6U308-F1
#
_cell.length_a   1.000
_cell.length_b   1.000
_cell.length_c   1.000
_cell.angle_alpha   90.00
_cell.angle_beta   90.00
_cell.angle_gamma   90.00
#
_symmetry.space_group_name_H-M   'P 1'
#
loop_
_entity.id
_entity.type
_entity.pdbx_description
1 polymer ?
#
loop_
_entity_poly.entity_id
_entity_poly.type
_entity_poly.pdbx_seq_one_letter_code
_entity_poly.pdbx_strand_id
1 'polypeptide(L)'
;VCSVNLTGLDCVTFFESALAVARMLRRGGRTPEALLTEVTFMRYRDGRVTDYASRLHYLSDWFFDNDARRVVRVITGDLPGAVPFTKRVGYMSAHPETYRQLKANPGLVAKIARVEADINARATHYLPKEKVAAARGLLKTGDIVGITTTIDGLDCSHSGLCYRDDGGVVRLLHASTTRKAVVLDEDLASYLAGVSTQTGIMVARPLEVVRPAVP
;
A
#
# COMPACT_ATOMS: atom_id res chain seq x y z
N VAL A 1 -9.24 17.10 5.71
CA VAL A 1 -10.49 16.38 5.35
C VAL A 1 -10.12 15.20 4.45
N CYS A 2 -10.72 14.03 4.66
CA CYS A 2 -10.56 12.87 3.78
C CYS A 2 -11.45 13.01 2.54
N SER A 3 -10.98 12.57 1.38
CA SER A 3 -11.75 12.57 0.13
C SER A 3 -11.60 11.25 -0.62
N VAL A 4 -12.60 10.93 -1.45
CA VAL A 4 -12.62 9.77 -2.34
C VAL A 4 -13.07 10.25 -3.72
N ASN A 5 -12.33 9.87 -4.76
CA ASN A 5 -12.71 10.10 -6.14
C ASN A 5 -12.64 8.78 -6.91
N LEU A 6 -13.78 8.26 -7.34
CA LEU A 6 -13.86 6.98 -8.06
C LEU A 6 -13.68 7.14 -9.58
N THR A 7 -13.63 8.38 -10.09
CA THR A 7 -13.40 8.66 -11.52
C THR A 7 -11.95 9.04 -11.84
N GLY A 8 -11.13 9.26 -10.81
CA GLY A 8 -9.70 9.56 -10.95
C GLY A 8 -8.92 8.92 -9.81
N LEU A 9 -8.25 7.81 -10.13
CA LEU A 9 -7.50 6.98 -9.18
C LEU A 9 -6.02 6.91 -9.58
N ASP A 10 -5.17 6.98 -8.58
CA ASP A 10 -3.77 6.55 -8.64
C ASP A 10 -3.62 5.13 -8.07
N CYS A 11 -2.40 4.59 -8.06
CA CYS A 11 -2.14 3.22 -7.62
C CYS A 11 -2.51 2.95 -6.17
N VAL A 12 -2.39 3.95 -5.28
CA VAL A 12 -2.71 3.82 -3.86
C VAL A 12 -4.21 3.95 -3.62
N THR A 13 -4.79 5.04 -4.12
CA THR A 13 -6.22 5.32 -3.99
C THR A 13 -7.08 4.25 -4.67
N PHE A 14 -6.58 3.57 -5.71
CA PHE A 14 -7.24 2.40 -6.29
C PHE A 14 -7.38 1.26 -5.28
N PHE A 15 -6.28 0.74 -4.72
CA PHE A 15 -6.38 -0.40 -3.80
C PHE A 15 -7.08 0.00 -2.50
N GLU A 16 -6.89 1.23 -2.01
CA GLU A 16 -7.58 1.73 -0.82
C GLU A 16 -9.09 1.78 -1.05
N SER A 17 -9.53 2.30 -2.21
CA SER A 17 -10.96 2.37 -2.53
C SER A 17 -11.56 0.99 -2.73
N ALA A 18 -10.86 0.08 -3.41
CA ALA A 18 -11.31 -1.30 -3.59
C ALA A 18 -11.48 -2.02 -2.25
N LEU A 19 -10.48 -1.93 -1.36
CA LEU A 19 -10.54 -2.51 -0.03
C LEU A 19 -11.62 -1.85 0.82
N ALA A 20 -11.77 -0.53 0.76
CA ALA A 20 -12.77 0.20 1.52
C ALA A 20 -14.20 -0.18 1.09
N VAL A 21 -14.46 -0.30 -0.20
CA VAL A 21 -15.75 -0.79 -0.73
C VAL A 21 -16.03 -2.20 -0.23
N ALA A 22 -15.06 -3.11 -0.32
CA ALA A 22 -15.22 -4.49 0.14
C ALA A 22 -15.57 -4.53 1.64
N ARG A 23 -14.81 -3.80 2.47
CA ARG A 23 -15.03 -3.74 3.93
C ARG A 23 -16.36 -3.10 4.28
N MET A 24 -16.70 -1.97 3.65
CA MET A 24 -17.97 -1.26 3.83
C MET A 24 -19.15 -2.19 3.59
N LEU A 25 -19.16 -2.90 2.44
CA LEU A 25 -20.22 -3.83 2.09
C LEU A 25 -20.34 -4.97 3.10
N ARG A 26 -19.22 -5.52 3.58
CA ARG A 26 -19.22 -6.60 4.59
C ARG A 26 -19.77 -6.15 5.95
N ARG A 27 -19.66 -4.86 6.28
CA ARG A 27 -20.30 -4.21 7.43
C ARG A 27 -21.75 -3.80 7.20
N GLY A 28 -22.30 -3.98 6.00
CA GLY A 28 -23.67 -3.57 5.64
C GLY A 28 -23.79 -2.09 5.24
N GLY A 29 -22.67 -1.37 5.12
CA GLY A 29 -22.67 0.02 4.64
C GLY A 29 -22.88 0.10 3.13
N ARG A 30 -23.61 1.13 2.68
CA ARG A 30 -23.88 1.41 1.25
C ARG A 30 -23.91 2.90 0.90
N THR A 31 -23.35 3.76 1.76
CA THR A 31 -23.40 5.21 1.60
C THR A 31 -22.02 5.80 1.38
N PRO A 32 -21.91 7.00 0.77
CA PRO A 32 -20.64 7.72 0.66
C PRO A 32 -19.93 7.93 2.00
N GLU A 33 -20.68 8.17 3.08
CA GLU A 33 -20.15 8.38 4.44
C GLU A 33 -19.53 7.09 4.99
N ALA A 34 -20.17 5.94 4.73
CA ALA A 34 -19.62 4.64 5.12
C ALA A 34 -18.33 4.33 4.36
N LEU A 35 -18.25 4.69 3.07
CA LEU A 35 -17.02 4.56 2.28
C LEU A 35 -15.92 5.49 2.81
N LEU A 36 -16.25 6.76 3.08
CA LEU A 36 -15.33 7.73 3.67
C LEU A 36 -14.82 7.28 5.04
N THR A 37 -15.65 6.60 5.81
CA THR A 37 -15.26 6.03 7.12
C THR A 37 -14.19 4.95 6.95
N GLU A 38 -14.38 3.98 6.05
CA GLU A 38 -13.38 2.94 5.80
C GLU A 38 -12.09 3.51 5.19
N VAL A 39 -12.19 4.44 4.24
CA VAL A 39 -11.00 5.09 3.66
C VAL A 39 -10.26 5.91 4.72
N THR A 40 -10.97 6.68 5.55
CA THR A 40 -10.35 7.45 6.64
C THR A 40 -9.65 6.52 7.63
N PHE A 41 -10.31 5.42 7.99
CA PHE A 41 -9.75 4.45 8.90
C PHE A 41 -8.43 3.86 8.37
N MET A 42 -8.30 3.61 7.06
CA MET A 42 -7.10 2.96 6.50
C MET A 42 -6.00 3.93 6.07
N ARG A 43 -6.37 5.12 5.58
CA ARG A 43 -5.45 6.08 4.95
C ARG A 43 -4.66 6.92 5.95
N TYR A 44 -5.19 7.08 7.15
CA TYR A 44 -4.61 7.95 8.17
C TYR A 44 -4.14 7.12 9.36
N ARG A 45 -2.99 7.51 9.92
CA ARG A 45 -2.40 6.93 11.12
C ARG A 45 -3.43 6.90 12.25
N ASP A 46 -3.53 5.77 12.92
CA ASP A 46 -4.55 5.49 13.95
C ASP A 46 -6.01 5.67 13.48
N GLY A 47 -6.24 5.74 12.16
CA GLY A 47 -7.53 6.07 11.55
C GLY A 47 -8.01 7.50 11.78
N ARG A 48 -7.11 8.44 12.11
CA ARG A 48 -7.47 9.81 12.53
C ARG A 48 -6.81 10.87 11.65
N VAL A 49 -7.63 11.76 11.10
CA VAL A 49 -7.15 12.94 10.35
C VAL A 49 -6.78 14.05 11.34
N THR A 50 -5.49 14.41 11.41
CA THR A 50 -5.04 15.58 12.18
C THR A 50 -4.45 16.65 11.27
N ASP A 51 -3.51 16.27 10.41
CA ASP A 51 -2.90 17.13 9.40
C ASP A 51 -2.39 16.30 8.21
N TYR A 52 -1.57 16.90 7.34
CA TYR A 52 -0.99 16.20 6.20
C TYR A 52 -0.09 15.02 6.59
N ALA A 53 0.64 15.10 7.71
CA ALA A 53 1.53 14.04 8.18
C ALA A 53 0.79 12.87 8.83
N SER A 54 -0.50 13.04 9.17
CA SER A 54 -1.35 11.92 9.59
C SER A 54 -1.69 10.94 8.46
N ARG A 55 -1.59 11.36 7.19
CA ARG A 55 -1.77 10.44 6.06
C ARG A 55 -0.56 9.52 5.95
N LEU A 56 -0.81 8.23 5.74
CA LEU A 56 0.21 7.21 5.55
C LEU A 56 0.76 7.30 4.11
N HIS A 57 1.80 8.11 3.92
CA HIS A 57 2.38 8.39 2.59
C HIS A 57 3.34 7.31 2.09
N TYR A 58 4.00 6.61 3.02
CA TYR A 58 4.91 5.50 2.73
C TYR A 58 4.17 4.18 2.84
N LEU A 59 4.30 3.29 1.86
CA LEU A 59 3.47 2.09 1.78
C LEU A 59 3.86 1.05 2.84
N SER A 60 5.13 0.98 3.24
CA SER A 60 5.59 0.19 4.38
C SER A 60 4.92 0.64 5.69
N ASP A 61 4.74 1.95 5.86
CA ASP A 61 4.05 2.53 7.01
C ASP A 61 2.54 2.30 6.95
N TRP A 62 1.95 2.39 5.75
CA TRP A 62 0.56 2.00 5.53
C TRP A 62 0.32 0.53 5.90
N PHE A 63 1.21 -0.38 5.47
CA PHE A 63 1.14 -1.79 5.83
C PHE A 63 1.29 -2.02 7.33
N PHE A 64 2.27 -1.39 7.98
CA PHE A 64 2.50 -1.52 9.43
C PHE A 64 1.28 -1.05 10.24
N ASP A 65 0.77 0.15 9.95
CA ASP A 65 -0.35 0.75 10.69
C ASP A 65 -1.65 -0.06 10.48
N ASN A 66 -1.92 -0.50 9.26
CA ASN A 66 -3.11 -1.31 8.95
C ASN A 66 -3.00 -2.77 9.46
N ASP A 67 -1.79 -3.31 9.64
CA ASP A 67 -1.56 -4.60 10.30
C ASP A 67 -1.87 -4.52 11.80
N ALA A 68 -1.33 -3.51 12.48
CA ALA A 68 -1.59 -3.26 13.89
C ALA A 68 -3.10 -3.06 14.18
N ARG A 69 -3.81 -2.43 13.24
CA ARG A 69 -5.27 -2.22 13.32
C ARG A 69 -6.11 -3.38 12.75
N ARG A 70 -5.49 -4.51 12.39
CA ARG A 70 -6.16 -5.71 11.86
C ARG A 70 -7.03 -5.45 10.63
N VAL A 71 -6.64 -4.51 9.79
CA VAL A 71 -7.25 -4.30 8.46
C VAL A 71 -6.65 -5.29 7.47
N VAL A 72 -5.33 -5.48 7.55
CA VAL A 72 -4.56 -6.44 6.76
C VAL A 72 -3.69 -7.27 7.70
N ARG A 73 -3.10 -8.33 7.18
CA ARG A 73 -1.95 -9.01 7.77
C ARG A 73 -0.76 -8.82 6.84
N VAL A 74 0.37 -8.29 7.33
CA VAL A 74 1.61 -8.28 6.54
C VAL A 74 2.15 -9.70 6.47
N ILE A 75 2.29 -10.24 5.25
CA ILE A 75 2.73 -11.62 5.03
C ILE A 75 4.11 -11.69 4.37
N THR A 76 4.76 -10.57 4.07
CA THR A 76 6.03 -10.54 3.34
C THR A 76 7.08 -11.46 3.95
N GLY A 77 7.24 -11.43 5.28
CA GLY A 77 8.23 -12.26 5.99
C GLY A 77 7.90 -13.76 5.99
N ASP A 78 6.65 -14.13 5.71
CA ASP A 78 6.20 -15.53 5.61
C ASP A 78 6.50 -16.11 4.21
N LEU A 79 6.91 -15.29 3.24
CA LEU A 79 7.18 -15.72 1.87
C LEU A 79 8.60 -16.30 1.73
N PRO A 80 8.77 -17.43 1.02
CA PRO A 80 10.08 -18.05 0.84
C PRO A 80 11.00 -17.13 0.06
N GLY A 81 12.19 -16.85 0.63
CA GLY A 81 13.18 -15.97 0.03
C GLY A 81 13.00 -14.49 0.37
N ALA A 82 12.06 -14.13 1.25
CA ALA A 82 12.00 -12.80 1.83
C ALA A 82 13.28 -12.50 2.63
N VAL A 83 13.74 -11.25 2.54
CA VAL A 83 14.96 -10.78 3.21
C VAL A 83 14.68 -9.47 3.93
N PRO A 84 15.50 -9.09 4.94
CA PRO A 84 15.37 -7.80 5.59
C PRO A 84 15.45 -6.65 4.59
N PHE A 85 14.52 -5.70 4.70
CA PHE A 85 14.54 -4.46 3.94
C PHE A 85 15.40 -3.44 4.69
N THR A 86 16.61 -3.18 4.18
CA THR A 86 17.63 -2.35 4.86
C THR A 86 17.68 -0.91 4.35
N LYS A 87 17.00 -0.61 3.23
CA LYS A 87 17.00 0.74 2.67
C LYS A 87 16.23 1.70 3.57
N ARG A 88 16.81 2.88 3.80
CA ARG A 88 16.20 3.92 4.61
C ARG A 88 15.15 4.72 3.82
N VAL A 89 14.06 5.03 4.49
CA VAL A 89 13.01 5.94 4.03
C VAL A 89 13.34 7.37 4.49
N GLY A 90 13.14 8.35 3.63
CA GLY A 90 13.55 9.74 3.87
C GLY A 90 13.23 10.73 2.75
N TYR A 91 12.57 10.28 1.67
CA TYR A 91 12.41 11.07 0.45
C TYR A 91 11.61 12.37 0.66
N MET A 92 10.54 12.34 1.44
CA MET A 92 9.62 13.46 1.55
C MET A 92 10.24 14.62 2.34
N SER A 93 10.94 14.34 3.44
CA SER A 93 11.64 15.38 4.19
C SER A 93 12.88 15.91 3.47
N ALA A 94 13.51 15.10 2.62
CA ALA A 94 14.64 15.50 1.78
C ALA A 94 14.23 16.32 0.54
N HIS A 95 13.00 16.14 0.04
CA HIS A 95 12.47 16.80 -1.16
C HIS A 95 11.14 17.55 -0.91
N PRO A 96 11.04 18.42 0.11
CA PRO A 96 9.78 19.07 0.50
C PRO A 96 9.20 19.98 -0.61
N GLU A 97 10.03 20.48 -1.52
CA GLU A 97 9.63 21.30 -2.66
C GLU A 97 8.74 20.57 -3.68
N THR A 98 8.80 19.24 -3.71
CA THR A 98 8.00 18.39 -4.61
C THR A 98 6.58 18.16 -4.08
N TYR A 99 6.33 18.50 -2.81
CA TYR A 99 5.03 18.32 -2.15
C TYR A 99 4.46 19.69 -1.77
N ARG A 100 3.34 20.08 -2.40
CA ARG A 100 2.69 21.39 -2.17
C ARG A 100 2.50 21.71 -0.68
N GLN A 101 2.07 20.73 0.12
CA GLN A 101 1.81 20.90 1.55
C GLN A 101 3.10 21.12 2.35
N LEU A 102 4.19 20.42 2.00
CA LEU A 102 5.47 20.56 2.69
C LEU A 102 6.17 21.85 2.30
N LYS A 103 6.16 22.20 1.01
CA LYS A 103 6.65 23.49 0.51
C LYS A 103 5.99 24.68 1.20
N ALA A 104 4.69 24.59 1.47
CA ALA A 104 3.93 25.66 2.09
C ALA A 104 4.06 25.73 3.62
N ASN A 105 4.50 24.65 4.28
CA ASN A 105 4.56 24.58 5.74
C ASN A 105 5.80 23.79 6.22
N PRO A 106 6.90 24.49 6.57
CA PRO A 106 8.12 23.87 7.09
C PRO A 106 7.91 23.02 8.36
N GLY A 107 6.90 23.34 9.18
CA GLY A 107 6.57 22.55 10.37
C GLY A 107 6.08 21.13 10.04
N LEU A 108 5.50 20.92 8.84
CA LEU A 108 5.14 19.58 8.37
C LEU A 108 6.37 18.76 7.97
N VAL A 109 7.44 19.40 7.49
CA VAL A 109 8.69 18.71 7.14
C VAL A 109 9.29 18.03 8.37
N ALA A 110 9.33 18.73 9.50
CA ALA A 110 9.83 18.16 10.75
C ALA A 110 8.98 16.99 11.26
N LYS A 111 7.65 17.03 11.04
CA LYS A 111 6.75 15.91 11.38
C LYS A 111 6.99 14.71 10.48
N ILE A 112 7.13 14.93 9.17
CA ILE A 112 7.45 13.87 8.21
C ILE A 112 8.81 13.23 8.51
N ALA A 113 9.84 14.01 8.84
CA ALA A 113 11.15 13.48 9.22
C ALA A 113 11.10 12.56 10.45
N ARG A 114 10.22 12.87 11.43
CA ARG A 114 9.98 12.00 12.59
C ARG A 114 9.28 10.69 12.18
N VAL A 115 8.26 10.79 11.32
CA VAL A 115 7.60 9.61 10.76
C VAL A 115 8.59 8.72 10.00
N GLU A 116 9.47 9.30 9.19
CA GLU A 116 10.52 8.59 8.49
C GLU A 116 11.52 7.92 9.46
N ALA A 117 11.88 8.58 10.56
CA ALA A 117 12.70 7.98 11.61
C ALA A 117 12.00 6.78 12.27
N ASP A 118 10.71 6.89 12.56
CA ASP A 118 9.90 5.80 13.13
C ASP A 118 9.78 4.62 12.18
N ILE A 119 9.62 4.87 10.87
CA ILE A 119 9.61 3.82 9.83
C ILE A 119 10.96 3.09 9.83
N ASN A 120 12.07 3.85 9.81
CA ASN A 120 13.42 3.31 9.77
C ASN A 120 13.84 2.53 11.02
N ALA A 121 13.15 2.73 12.16
CA ALA A 121 13.41 2.00 13.39
C ALA A 121 12.77 0.60 13.42
N ARG A 122 11.85 0.30 12.49
CA ARG A 122 11.11 -0.96 12.45
C ARG A 122 11.82 -1.98 11.57
N ALA A 123 11.89 -3.23 12.02
CA ALA A 123 12.28 -4.34 11.15
C ALA A 123 11.19 -4.58 10.09
N THR A 124 11.57 -4.55 8.82
CA THR A 124 10.68 -4.83 7.69
C THR A 124 11.35 -5.84 6.76
N HIS A 125 10.55 -6.58 6.00
CA HIS A 125 11.03 -7.51 4.98
C HIS A 125 10.49 -7.10 3.61
N TYR A 126 11.23 -7.44 2.56
CA TYR A 126 10.73 -7.45 1.20
C TYR A 126 11.09 -8.78 0.53
N LEU A 127 10.34 -9.15 -0.49
CA LEU A 127 10.65 -10.29 -1.33
C LEU A 127 11.36 -9.77 -2.60
N PRO A 128 12.66 -10.06 -2.78
CA PRO A 128 13.38 -9.66 -3.99
C PRO A 128 12.69 -10.17 -5.24
N LYS A 129 12.68 -9.38 -6.32
CA LYS A 129 11.89 -9.70 -7.52
C LYS A 129 12.24 -11.06 -8.13
N GLU A 130 13.49 -11.49 -8.03
CA GLU A 130 13.98 -12.78 -8.51
C GLU A 130 13.37 -13.98 -7.74
N LYS A 131 12.81 -13.73 -6.55
CA LYS A 131 12.17 -14.74 -5.68
C LYS A 131 10.64 -14.75 -5.79
N VAL A 132 10.04 -13.75 -6.44
CA VAL A 132 8.57 -13.63 -6.55
C VAL A 132 7.94 -14.81 -7.29
N ALA A 133 8.58 -15.29 -8.36
CA ALA A 133 8.10 -16.44 -9.11
C ALA A 133 7.99 -17.72 -8.24
N ALA A 134 8.91 -17.92 -7.28
CA ALA A 134 8.88 -19.06 -6.37
C ALA A 134 7.77 -18.94 -5.31
N ALA A 135 7.44 -17.71 -4.90
CA ALA A 135 6.39 -17.45 -3.91
C ALA A 135 4.97 -17.41 -4.49
N ARG A 136 4.80 -17.50 -5.83
CA ARG A 136 3.51 -17.35 -6.53
C ARG A 136 2.38 -18.23 -6.00
N GLY A 137 2.68 -19.40 -5.46
CA GLY A 137 1.69 -20.32 -4.90
C GLY A 137 1.06 -19.83 -3.60
N LEU A 138 1.74 -18.91 -2.89
CA LEU A 138 1.29 -18.36 -1.61
C LEU A 138 0.53 -17.04 -1.74
N LEU A 139 0.67 -16.36 -2.89
CA LEU A 139 -0.07 -15.14 -3.21
C LEU A 139 -1.51 -15.47 -3.59
N LYS A 140 -2.46 -14.63 -3.18
CA LYS A 140 -3.90 -14.84 -3.41
C LYS A 140 -4.52 -13.62 -4.08
N THR A 141 -5.63 -13.84 -4.79
CA THR A 141 -6.46 -12.74 -5.28
C THR A 141 -6.84 -11.82 -4.12
N GLY A 142 -6.59 -10.53 -4.29
CA GLY A 142 -6.84 -9.50 -3.27
C GLY A 142 -5.67 -9.22 -2.33
N ASP A 143 -4.57 -9.98 -2.37
CA ASP A 143 -3.34 -9.56 -1.68
C ASP A 143 -2.86 -8.23 -2.26
N ILE A 144 -2.54 -7.28 -1.38
CA ILE A 144 -2.03 -5.96 -1.75
C ILE A 144 -0.53 -6.06 -1.86
N VAL A 145 0.01 -5.59 -2.98
CA VAL A 145 1.45 -5.55 -3.23
C VAL A 145 1.93 -4.11 -3.27
N GLY A 146 2.99 -3.84 -2.51
CA GLY A 146 3.82 -2.65 -2.65
C GLY A 146 5.09 -3.00 -3.41
N ILE A 147 5.32 -2.36 -4.54
CA ILE A 147 6.47 -2.63 -5.40
C ILE A 147 7.65 -1.81 -4.93
N THR A 148 8.66 -2.49 -4.37
CA THR A 148 9.84 -1.85 -3.83
C THR A 148 10.73 -1.33 -4.95
N THR A 149 11.49 -0.26 -4.68
CA THR A 149 12.22 0.47 -5.71
C THR A 149 13.72 0.62 -5.42
N THR A 150 14.51 1.01 -6.42
CA THR A 150 15.89 1.47 -6.27
C THR A 150 16.00 2.95 -5.89
N ILE A 151 14.90 3.73 -5.95
CA ILE A 151 14.93 5.17 -5.62
C ILE A 151 15.33 5.36 -4.15
N ASP A 152 16.35 6.18 -3.91
CA ASP A 152 16.86 6.48 -2.57
C ASP A 152 15.79 7.17 -1.72
N GLY A 153 15.68 6.80 -0.44
CA GLY A 153 14.71 7.40 0.47
C GLY A 153 13.25 6.97 0.28
N LEU A 154 12.92 6.13 -0.72
CA LEU A 154 11.55 5.69 -0.99
C LEU A 154 11.41 4.17 -0.84
N ASP A 155 10.45 3.68 -0.07
CA ASP A 155 10.22 2.24 0.11
C ASP A 155 9.64 1.58 -1.15
N CYS A 156 8.46 2.03 -1.59
CA CYS A 156 7.72 1.52 -2.72
C CYS A 156 7.46 2.63 -3.75
N SER A 157 7.63 2.33 -5.04
CA SER A 157 7.32 3.27 -6.14
C SER A 157 5.94 3.07 -6.74
N HIS A 158 5.31 1.92 -6.48
CA HIS A 158 4.03 1.56 -7.05
C HIS A 158 3.28 0.55 -6.18
N SER A 159 1.98 0.36 -6.44
CA SER A 159 1.15 -0.60 -5.73
C SER A 159 0.07 -1.20 -6.61
N GLY A 160 -0.47 -2.34 -6.18
CA GLY A 160 -1.58 -2.99 -6.84
C GLY A 160 -2.13 -4.15 -6.03
N LEU A 161 -2.97 -4.95 -6.68
CA LEU A 161 -3.56 -6.16 -6.13
C LEU A 161 -3.08 -7.36 -6.93
N CYS A 162 -2.78 -8.46 -6.25
CA CYS A 162 -2.68 -9.76 -6.89
C CYS A 162 -4.06 -10.18 -7.40
N TYR A 163 -4.12 -10.67 -8.63
CA TYR A 163 -5.32 -11.31 -9.20
C TYR A 163 -4.91 -12.64 -9.82
N ARG A 164 -5.39 -13.74 -9.25
CA ARG A 164 -5.21 -15.06 -9.83
C ARG A 164 -6.28 -15.28 -10.89
N ASP A 165 -5.85 -15.39 -12.15
CA ASP A 165 -6.75 -15.70 -13.26
C ASP A 165 -7.16 -17.18 -13.29
N ASP A 166 -8.05 -17.52 -14.22
CA ASP A 166 -8.58 -18.87 -14.38
C ASP A 166 -7.50 -19.90 -14.78
N GLY A 167 -6.38 -19.44 -15.37
CA GLY A 167 -5.21 -20.25 -15.67
C GLY A 167 -4.27 -20.45 -14.47
N GLY A 168 -4.58 -19.83 -13.33
CA GLY A 168 -3.78 -19.89 -12.11
C GLY A 168 -2.59 -18.93 -12.09
N VAL A 169 -2.46 -18.03 -13.08
CA VAL A 169 -1.37 -17.03 -13.13
C VAL A 169 -1.69 -15.90 -12.16
N VAL A 170 -0.70 -15.46 -11.37
CA VAL A 170 -0.85 -14.33 -10.46
C VAL A 170 -0.50 -13.05 -11.20
N ARG A 171 -1.52 -12.34 -11.66
CA ARG A 171 -1.40 -11.10 -12.42
C ARG A 171 -1.44 -9.88 -11.49
N LEU A 172 -0.95 -8.74 -11.99
CA LEU A 172 -1.01 -7.46 -11.30
C LEU A 172 -2.24 -6.65 -11.75
N LEU A 173 -3.20 -6.43 -10.86
CA LEU A 173 -4.31 -5.50 -11.05
C LEU A 173 -3.96 -4.15 -10.44
N HIS A 174 -3.80 -3.09 -11.25
CA HIS A 174 -3.37 -1.79 -10.76
C HIS A 174 -3.84 -0.61 -11.61
N ALA A 175 -3.86 0.59 -11.04
CA ALA A 175 -3.96 1.83 -11.82
C ALA A 175 -2.62 2.11 -12.52
N SER A 176 -2.62 2.14 -13.85
CA SER A 176 -1.41 2.32 -14.66
C SER A 176 -1.34 3.74 -15.22
N THR A 177 -0.26 4.47 -14.92
CA THR A 177 -0.01 5.79 -15.51
C THR A 177 0.17 5.70 -17.02
N THR A 178 0.86 4.66 -17.50
CA THR A 178 1.12 4.44 -18.93
C THR A 178 -0.18 4.16 -19.70
N ARG A 179 -1.07 3.34 -19.13
CA ARG A 179 -2.35 3.00 -19.76
C ARG A 179 -3.47 4.00 -19.46
N LYS A 180 -3.27 4.89 -18.49
CA LYS A 180 -4.28 5.85 -17.98
C LYS A 180 -5.59 5.17 -17.56
N ALA A 181 -5.49 3.95 -17.03
CA ALA A 181 -6.63 3.14 -16.62
C ALA A 181 -6.22 2.13 -15.54
N VAL A 182 -7.21 1.58 -14.83
CA VAL A 182 -7.03 0.36 -14.05
C VAL A 182 -6.96 -0.82 -15.02
N VAL A 183 -5.88 -1.59 -14.95
CA VAL A 183 -5.59 -2.68 -15.88
C VAL A 183 -5.20 -3.94 -15.12
N LEU A 184 -5.51 -5.08 -15.73
CA LEU A 184 -4.97 -6.38 -15.34
C LEU A 184 -3.77 -6.69 -16.25
N ASP A 185 -2.58 -6.36 -15.76
CA ASP A 185 -1.34 -6.56 -16.49
C ASP A 185 -0.89 -8.04 -16.44
N GLU A 186 0.32 -8.31 -16.93
CA GLU A 186 0.89 -9.65 -17.01
C GLU A 186 1.14 -10.33 -15.64
N ASP A 187 1.78 -11.50 -15.68
CA ASP A 187 2.27 -12.18 -14.48
C ASP A 187 3.13 -11.23 -13.62
N LEU A 188 2.89 -11.22 -12.32
CA LEU A 188 3.53 -10.30 -11.38
C LEU A 188 5.07 -10.39 -11.42
N ALA A 189 5.63 -11.59 -11.56
CA ALA A 189 7.08 -11.75 -11.62
C ALA A 189 7.64 -11.22 -12.95
N SER A 190 6.97 -11.49 -14.07
CA SER A 190 7.32 -10.93 -15.38
C SER A 190 7.27 -9.41 -15.38
N TYR A 191 6.21 -8.82 -14.82
CA TYR A 191 6.06 -7.36 -14.69
C TYR A 191 7.26 -6.74 -13.95
N LEU A 192 7.63 -7.30 -12.79
CA LEU A 192 8.76 -6.81 -11.99
C LEU A 192 10.12 -6.97 -12.71
N ALA A 193 10.28 -8.05 -13.47
CA ALA A 193 11.48 -8.29 -14.26
C ALA A 193 11.65 -7.26 -15.39
N GLY A 194 10.54 -6.78 -15.96
CA GLY A 194 10.52 -5.77 -17.02
C GLY A 194 10.90 -4.35 -16.59
N VAL A 195 10.98 -4.06 -15.28
CA VAL A 195 11.27 -2.71 -14.78
C VAL A 195 12.54 -2.71 -13.91
N SER A 196 13.60 -2.09 -14.42
CA SER A 196 14.92 -2.10 -13.76
C SER A 196 14.94 -1.40 -12.40
N THR A 197 14.12 -0.37 -12.21
CA THR A 197 14.01 0.38 -10.95
C THR A 197 13.16 -0.31 -9.89
N GLN A 198 12.53 -1.44 -10.21
CA GLN A 198 11.77 -2.24 -9.25
C GLN A 198 12.68 -3.35 -8.70
N THR A 199 12.66 -3.54 -7.37
CA THR A 199 13.58 -4.44 -6.66
C THR A 199 12.87 -5.66 -6.07
N GLY A 200 11.55 -5.64 -5.96
CA GLY A 200 10.78 -6.67 -5.29
C GLY A 200 9.41 -6.22 -4.83
N ILE A 201 8.83 -6.93 -3.88
CA ILE A 201 7.51 -6.63 -3.32
C ILE A 201 7.47 -6.72 -1.79
N MET A 202 6.62 -5.89 -1.20
CA MET A 202 6.04 -6.10 0.12
C MET A 202 4.58 -6.52 -0.06
N VAL A 203 4.08 -7.43 0.77
CA VAL A 203 2.75 -8.03 0.58
C VAL A 203 1.95 -7.98 1.88
N ALA A 204 0.72 -7.48 1.78
CA ALA A 204 -0.27 -7.51 2.85
C ALA A 204 -1.56 -8.17 2.37
N ARG A 205 -2.12 -9.05 3.20
CA ARG A 205 -3.37 -9.76 2.92
C ARG A 205 -4.52 -9.12 3.68
N PRO A 206 -5.59 -8.66 3.01
CA PRO A 206 -6.79 -8.19 3.70
C PRO A 206 -7.32 -9.20 4.70
N LEU A 207 -7.69 -8.72 5.89
CA LEU A 207 -8.37 -9.53 6.90
C LEU A 207 -9.88 -9.35 6.81
N GLU A 208 -10.59 -10.45 7.08
CA GLU A 208 -12.03 -10.45 7.18
C GLU A 208 -12.50 -9.46 8.25
N VAL A 209 -13.57 -8.72 7.94
CA VAL A 209 -14.16 -7.80 8.89
C VAL A 209 -14.85 -8.62 9.98
N VAL A 210 -14.36 -8.51 11.21
CA VAL A 210 -15.05 -9.06 12.38
C VAL A 210 -16.34 -8.26 12.56
N ARG A 211 -17.48 -8.91 12.30
CA ARG A 211 -18.77 -8.35 12.68
C ARG A 211 -18.82 -8.29 14.20
N PRO A 212 -19.17 -7.16 14.83
CA PRO A 212 -19.55 -7.20 16.24
C PRO A 212 -20.68 -8.24 16.37
N ALA A 213 -20.58 -9.10 17.39
CA ALA A 213 -21.68 -10.00 17.73
C ALA A 213 -22.94 -9.12 17.92
N VAL A 214 -24.02 -9.47 17.22
CA VAL A 214 -25.32 -8.87 17.50
C VAL A 214 -25.69 -9.30 18.92
N PRO A 215 -25.99 -8.37 19.85
CA PRO A 215 -26.50 -8.71 21.17
C PRO A 215 -27.77 -9.56 21.11
#